data_AF-A0A2V9XN37-F1
#
_entry.id   AF-A0A2V9XN37-F1
#
_cell.length_a   1.000
_cell.length_b   1.000
_cell.length_c   1.000
_cell.angle_alpha   90.00
_cell.angle_beta   90.00
_cell.angle_gamma   90.00
#
_symmetry.space_group_name_H-M   'P 1'
#
loop_
_entity.id
_entity.type
_entity.pdbx_description
1 polymer ?
#
loop_
_entity_poly.entity_id
_entity_poly.type
_entity_poly.pdbx_seq_one_letter_code
_entity_poly.pdbx_strand_id
1 'polypeptide(L)'
;MRIENLDWDNRLIFVPDSKTPEGRRLVPMSRRVVKILRERCGERREGWVLLSTRAASGHIRSIDRLFRQARMKAGLPSAHGPAAI
;
A
#
# COMPACT_ATOMS: atom_id res chain seq x y z
N MET A 1 -3.56 6.04 1.34
CA MET A 1 -2.78 6.72 0.28
C MET A 1 -3.70 7.09 -0.86
N ARG A 2 -3.77 8.38 -1.16
CA ARG A 2 -4.57 8.97 -2.25
C ARG A 2 -3.70 9.21 -3.49
N ILE A 3 -4.30 9.32 -4.67
CA ILE A 3 -3.55 9.61 -5.91
C ILE A 3 -2.96 11.02 -5.85
N GLU A 4 -3.69 11.94 -5.22
CA GLU A 4 -3.37 13.32 -4.91
C GLU A 4 -2.07 13.46 -4.09
N ASN A 5 -1.67 12.39 -3.40
CA ASN A 5 -0.45 12.36 -2.60
C ASN A 5 0.79 11.91 -3.39
N LEU A 6 0.64 11.60 -4.69
CA LEU A 6 1.73 11.10 -5.54
C LEU A 6 2.29 12.22 -6.38
N ASP A 7 3.51 12.64 -6.07
CA ASP A 7 4.30 13.51 -6.93
C ASP A 7 5.02 12.63 -7.95
N TRP A 8 4.46 12.59 -9.16
CA TRP A 8 4.96 11.76 -10.23
C TRP A 8 6.28 12.25 -10.83
N ASP A 9 6.49 13.57 -10.81
CA ASP A 9 7.62 14.23 -11.46
C ASP A 9 8.87 14.09 -10.59
N ASN A 10 8.73 14.36 -9.29
CA ASN A 10 9.80 14.20 -8.31
C ASN A 10 9.90 12.77 -7.77
N ARG A 11 8.95 11.89 -8.12
CA ARG A 11 8.85 10.51 -7.66
C ARG A 11 8.78 10.42 -6.13
N LEU A 12 7.89 11.20 -5.52
CA LEU A 12 7.67 11.23 -4.07
C LEU A 12 6.24 10.82 -3.72
N ILE A 13 6.09 10.10 -2.60
CA ILE A 13 4.79 9.88 -1.95
C ILE A 13 4.74 10.80 -0.75
N PHE A 14 3.74 11.68 -0.70
CA PHE A 14 3.44 12.44 0.49
C PHE A 14 2.55 11.63 1.45
N VAL A 15 2.98 11.53 2.71
CA VAL A 15 2.20 10.90 3.78
C VAL A 15 1.74 12.01 4.73
N PRO A 16 0.55 12.59 4.51
CA PRO A 16 0.04 13.71 5.31
C PRO A 16 -0.52 13.29 6.67
N ASP A 17 -1.05 12.08 6.75
CA ASP A 17 -1.79 11.61 7.92
C ASP A 17 -0.84 10.99 8.94
N SER A 18 -0.71 11.64 10.09
CA SER A 18 0.11 11.17 11.21
C SER A 18 -0.47 11.69 12.53
N LYS A 19 -0.22 10.97 13.63
CA LYS A 19 -0.55 11.42 14.99
C LYS A 19 0.32 12.60 15.43
N THR A 20 1.53 12.71 14.90
CA THR A 20 2.47 13.80 15.21
C THR A 20 2.91 14.53 13.93
N PRO A 21 3.27 15.82 14.01
CA PRO A 21 3.83 16.56 12.88
C PRO A 21 5.02 15.86 12.22
N GLU A 22 5.90 15.26 13.01
CA GLU A 22 7.14 14.61 12.57
C GLU A 22 6.88 13.31 11.81
N GLY A 23 5.73 12.67 12.00
CA GLY A 23 5.36 11.47 11.25
C GLY A 23 4.86 11.76 9.82
N ARG A 24 4.61 13.04 9.49
CA ARG A 24 4.39 13.47 8.10
C ARG A 24 5.70 13.41 7.34
N ARG A 25 5.70 12.80 6.16
CA ARG A 25 6.94 12.53 5.43
C ARG A 25 6.75 12.47 3.93
N LEU A 26 7.86 12.67 3.23
CA LEU A 26 8.01 12.38 1.82
C LEU A 26 8.79 11.07 1.68
N VAL A 27 8.24 10.13 0.91
CA VAL A 27 8.86 8.83 0.68
C VAL A 27 9.26 8.74 -0.80
N PRO A 28 10.56 8.60 -1.12
CA PRO A 28 11.01 8.41 -2.49
C PRO A 28 10.49 7.12 -3.13
N MET A 29 10.13 7.21 -4.40
CA MET A 29 9.69 6.07 -5.21
C MET A 29 10.81 5.60 -6.14
N SER A 30 11.07 4.30 -6.12
CA SER A 30 11.87 3.67 -7.16
C SER A 30 11.13 3.68 -8.51
N ARG A 31 11.86 3.54 -9.63
CA ARG A 31 11.25 3.44 -10.96
C ARG A 31 10.21 2.30 -11.04
N ARG A 32 10.47 1.19 -10.34
CA ARG A 32 9.53 0.05 -10.24
C ARG A 32 8.24 0.44 -9.53
N VAL A 33 8.32 1.19 -8.44
CA VAL A 33 7.13 1.67 -7.71
C VAL A 33 6.31 2.61 -8.58
N VAL A 34 6.96 3.56 -9.29
CA VAL A 34 6.27 4.47 -10.22
C VAL A 34 5.49 3.68 -11.27
N LYS A 35 6.12 2.70 -11.92
CA LYS A 35 5.46 1.85 -12.92
C LYS A 35 4.20 1.16 -12.37
N ILE A 36 4.34 0.47 -11.24
CA ILE A 36 3.22 -0.26 -10.60
C ILE A 36 2.08 0.69 -10.21
N LEU A 37 2.41 1.86 -9.68
CA LEU A 37 1.40 2.84 -9.26
C LEU A 37 0.69 3.46 -10.45
N ARG A 38 1.40 3.78 -11.55
CA ARG A 38 0.78 4.28 -12.78
C ARG A 38 -0.18 3.25 -13.39
N GLU A 39 0.26 1.99 -13.51
CA GLU A 39 -0.62 0.89 -13.98
C GLU A 39 -1.87 0.75 -13.11
N ARG A 40 -1.73 0.88 -11.78
CA ARG A 40 -2.86 0.77 -10.85
C ARG A 40 -3.81 1.96 -10.88
N CYS A 41 -3.29 3.17 -11.08
CA CYS A 41 -4.12 4.37 -11.16
C CYS A 41 -4.85 4.44 -12.52
N GLY A 42 -4.22 3.93 -13.58
CA GLY A 42 -4.71 4.11 -14.94
C GLY A 42 -4.77 5.59 -15.28
N GLU A 43 -5.90 6.04 -15.82
CA GLU A 43 -6.13 7.45 -16.15
C GLU A 43 -6.62 8.29 -14.96
N ARG A 44 -6.94 7.66 -13.82
CA ARG A 44 -7.47 8.36 -12.64
C ARG A 44 -6.42 9.29 -12.07
N ARG A 45 -6.85 10.52 -11.75
CA ARG A 45 -6.02 11.55 -11.14
C ARG A 45 -6.35 11.82 -9.67
N GLU A 46 -7.45 11.27 -9.19
CA GLU A 46 -7.93 11.46 -7.82
C GLU A 46 -8.51 10.16 -7.24
N GLY A 47 -8.67 10.14 -5.92
CA GLY A 47 -9.28 9.02 -5.22
C GLY A 47 -8.26 8.11 -4.54
N TRP A 48 -8.75 6.95 -4.12
CA TRP A 48 -7.89 5.96 -3.48
C TRP A 48 -7.08 5.16 -4.50
N VAL A 49 -5.79 4.98 -4.22
CA VAL A 49 -4.92 4.11 -5.02
C VAL A 49 -5.33 2.64 -4.86
N LEU A 50 -5.66 2.24 -3.63
CA LEU A 50 -6.08 0.87 -3.29
C LEU A 50 -7.58 0.84 -2.99
N LEU A 51 -8.38 0.68 -4.05
CA LEU A 51 -9.83 0.65 -3.97
C LEU A 51 -10.35 -0.63 -3.29
N SER A 52 -11.54 -0.52 -2.69
CA SER A 52 -12.31 -1.66 -2.22
C SER A 52 -13.80 -1.38 -2.42
N THR A 53 -14.49 -2.23 -3.17
CA THR A 53 -15.95 -2.16 -3.35
C THR A 53 -16.73 -2.69 -2.15
N ARG A 54 -16.06 -3.37 -1.21
CA ARG A 54 -16.67 -3.99 -0.03
C ARG A 54 -16.57 -3.12 1.22
N ALA A 55 -15.65 -2.17 1.26
CA ALA A 55 -15.45 -1.31 2.41
C ALA A 55 -16.28 -0.03 2.21
N ALA A 56 -17.06 0.36 3.23
CA ALA A 56 -17.81 1.62 3.20
C ALA A 56 -16.91 2.86 2.99
N SER A 57 -15.63 2.78 3.37
CA SER A 57 -14.65 3.84 3.15
C SER A 57 -14.12 3.95 1.70
N GLY A 58 -14.57 3.06 0.80
CA GLY A 58 -14.14 3.03 -0.61
C GLY A 58 -12.71 2.55 -0.86
N HIS A 59 -12.00 2.12 0.18
CA HIS A 59 -10.61 1.67 0.09
C HIS A 59 -10.30 0.53 1.05
N ILE A 60 -9.22 -0.20 0.77
CA ILE A 60 -8.78 -1.29 1.63
C ILE A 60 -8.32 -0.76 3.00
N ARG A 61 -8.85 -1.32 4.08
CA ARG A 61 -8.49 -0.95 5.45
C ARG A 61 -7.44 -1.87 6.08
N SER A 62 -7.32 -3.08 5.56
CA SER A 62 -6.32 -4.06 6.01
C SER A 62 -5.87 -4.94 4.85
N ILE A 63 -4.58 -5.26 4.84
CA ILE A 63 -3.94 -6.19 3.89
C ILE A 63 -3.53 -7.52 4.55
N ASP A 64 -3.81 -7.68 5.85
CA ASP A 64 -3.41 -8.83 6.67
C ASP A 64 -3.81 -10.18 6.05
N ARG A 65 -5.09 -10.33 5.69
CA ARG A 65 -5.63 -11.56 5.10
C ARG A 65 -5.00 -11.84 3.74
N LEU A 66 -4.79 -10.80 2.93
CA LEU A 66 -4.17 -10.94 1.61
C LEU A 66 -2.71 -11.43 1.73
N PHE A 67 -1.97 -10.90 2.70
CA PHE A 67 -0.60 -11.36 2.99
C PHE A 67 -0.57 -12.80 3.50
N ARG A 68 -1.46 -13.19 4.42
CA ARG A 68 -1.55 -14.60 4.88
C ARG A 68 -1.85 -15.54 3.71
N GLN A 69 -2.77 -15.17 2.82
CA GLN A 69 -3.10 -15.97 1.64
C GLN A 69 -1.93 -16.05 0.65
N ALA A 70 -1.25 -14.93 0.37
CA ALA A 70 -0.09 -14.92 -0.51
C ALA A 70 1.05 -15.80 0.04
N ARG A 71 1.29 -15.73 1.35
CA ARG A 71 2.26 -16.57 2.06
C ARG A 71 1.94 -18.06 1.94
N MET A 72 0.70 -18.47 2.21
CA MET A 72 0.27 -19.87 2.05
C MET A 72 0.44 -20.36 0.61
N LYS A 73 0.06 -19.52 -0.38
CA LYS A 73 0.25 -19.83 -1.80
C LYS A 73 1.73 -19.97 -2.20
N ALA A 74 2.61 -19.26 -1.51
CA ALA A 74 4.05 -19.36 -1.70
C ALA A 74 4.69 -20.52 -0.90
N GLY A 75 3.90 -21.34 -0.17
CA GLY A 75 4.42 -22.45 0.62
C GLY A 75 5.24 -22.04 1.84
N LEU A 76 5.14 -20.78 2.27
CA LEU A 76 5.92 -20.28 3.40
C LEU A 76 5.30 -20.77 4.73
N PRO A 77 6.12 -21.19 5.73
CA PRO A 77 5.64 -21.68 7.03
C PRO A 77 4.73 -20.66 7.69
N SER A 78 3.77 -21.06 8.55
CA SER A 78 2.97 -20.12 9.37
C SER A 78 3.84 -19.49 10.47
N ALA A 79 3.38 -18.41 11.15
CA ALA A 79 4.25 -17.63 12.06
C ALA A 79 4.58 -18.38 13.36
N HIS A 80 4.20 -19.64 13.42
CA HIS A 80 4.62 -20.60 14.41
C HIS A 80 5.46 -21.63 13.64
N GLY A 81 6.78 -21.56 13.78
CA GLY A 81 7.59 -22.76 13.57
C GLY A 81 7.12 -23.86 14.54
N PRO A 82 7.51 -25.12 14.33
CA PRO A 82 7.23 -26.14 15.34
C PRO A 82 7.74 -25.62 16.69
N ALA A 83 6.90 -25.72 17.73
CA ALA A 83 7.36 -25.48 19.08
C ALA A 83 8.64 -26.31 19.27
N ALA A 84 9.74 -25.63 19.57
CA ALA A 84 10.98 -26.30 19.91
C ALA A 84 10.65 -27.26 21.07
N ILE A 85 10.84 -28.55 20.81
CA ILE A 85 10.67 -29.65 21.76
C ILE A 85 11.85 -29.65 22.71
#